data_AF-A0A397FDV8-F1
#
_entry.id   AF-A0A397FDV8-F1
#
_cell.length_a   1.000
_cell.length_b   1.000
_cell.length_c   1.000
_cell.angle_alpha   90.00
_cell.angle_beta   90.00
_cell.angle_gamma   90.00
#
_symmetry.space_group_name_H-M   'P 1'
#
loop_
_entity.id
_entity.type
_entity.pdbx_description
1 polymer ?
#
loop_
_entity_poly.entity_id
_entity_poly.type
_entity_poly.pdbx_seq_one_letter_code
_entity_poly.pdbx_strand_id
1 'polypeptide(L)'
;MSIPTKFIVAVVCFDHRIGPEVEFVYPPPEEHREDESWQDIKDILPLLALPSRHEAASDKTSSTCFFFHIPSKDQSVAVQSWKGVAYYDVIHPHAVHGLDDDTLAKFSRGAIQKSVVVVSKTPYQAYVKAKLEAMANQFFAQVPSFGDVGLVVELHDALSSMDFEALSWPQLHVGLPLPALVRATDVHLAGLLRLLLAEGRIVFYSSSPEVVSSSVLAFLSLLPGGAGDFHATPSRPH
;
A
#
# COMPACT_ATOMS: atom_id res chain seq x y z
N MET A 1 -14.56 -16.44 18.51
CA MET A 1 -14.29 -16.69 17.08
C MET A 1 -13.87 -15.35 16.50
N SER A 2 -12.57 -15.04 16.52
CA SER A 2 -12.04 -13.88 15.81
C SER A 2 -12.22 -14.14 14.32
N ILE A 3 -12.70 -13.13 13.61
CA ILE A 3 -12.69 -13.15 12.15
C ILE A 3 -11.23 -12.86 11.76
N PRO A 4 -10.61 -13.63 10.85
CA PRO A 4 -9.25 -13.35 10.40
C PRO A 4 -9.18 -11.92 9.85
N THR A 5 -8.21 -11.15 10.34
CA THR A 5 -8.08 -9.73 10.05
C THR A 5 -7.79 -9.52 8.57
N LYS A 6 -8.82 -9.08 7.82
CA LYS A 6 -8.75 -8.89 6.36
C LYS A 6 -7.89 -7.69 5.97
N PHE A 7 -7.87 -6.65 6.82
CA PHE A 7 -7.15 -5.41 6.62
C PHE A 7 -6.44 -4.99 7.91
N ILE A 8 -5.22 -4.50 7.79
CA ILE A 8 -4.53 -3.78 8.86
C ILE A 8 -4.25 -2.39 8.33
N VAL A 9 -4.57 -1.38 9.12
CA VAL A 9 -4.25 0.02 8.82
C VAL A 9 -3.18 0.50 9.78
N ALA A 10 -2.28 1.35 9.31
CA ALA A 10 -1.19 1.88 10.11
C ALA A 10 -0.85 3.32 9.72
N VAL A 11 -0.29 4.04 10.67
CA VAL A 11 0.42 5.30 10.43
C VAL A 11 1.90 5.04 10.63
N VAL A 12 2.68 5.31 9.59
CA VAL A 12 4.14 5.17 9.61
C VAL A 12 4.74 6.56 9.50
N CYS A 13 5.75 6.86 10.29
CA CYS A 13 6.47 8.13 10.22
C CYS A 13 7.99 7.93 10.23
N PHE A 14 8.72 8.99 9.90
CA PHE A 14 10.17 9.01 10.01
C PHE A 14 10.61 9.87 11.18
N ASP A 15 11.15 9.25 12.23
CA ASP A 15 11.84 9.94 13.32
C ASP A 15 13.32 10.07 12.98
N HIS A 16 13.89 11.29 12.97
CA HIS A 16 15.29 11.49 12.62
C HIS A 16 16.31 10.86 13.59
N ARG A 17 15.89 10.41 14.77
CA ARG A 17 16.72 9.79 15.80
C ARG A 17 16.72 8.27 15.71
N ILE A 18 15.56 7.69 15.35
CA ILE A 18 15.32 6.23 15.39
C ILE A 18 15.24 5.65 13.97
N GLY A 19 14.75 6.44 13.02
CA GLY A 19 14.49 6.03 11.65
C GLY A 19 12.98 5.84 11.38
N PRO A 20 12.63 5.01 10.39
CA PRO A 20 11.23 4.76 10.04
C PRO A 20 10.56 3.89 11.12
N GLU A 21 9.39 4.30 11.59
CA GLU A 21 8.65 3.60 12.65
C GLU A 21 7.14 3.59 12.43
N VAL A 22 6.46 2.63 13.08
CA VAL A 22 4.99 2.57 13.14
C VAL A 22 4.53 3.41 14.33
N GLU A 23 3.86 4.52 14.05
CA GLU A 23 3.28 5.42 15.07
C GLU A 23 1.92 4.91 15.58
N PHE A 24 1.15 4.27 14.69
CA PHE A 24 -0.17 3.72 15.01
C PHE A 24 -0.45 2.48 14.16
N VAL A 25 -1.19 1.53 14.71
CA VAL A 25 -1.71 0.36 13.99
C VAL A 25 -3.10 0.00 14.49
N TYR A 26 -3.98 -0.39 13.57
CA TYR A 26 -5.31 -0.88 13.87
C TYR A 26 -5.67 -2.08 12.94
N PRO A 27 -6.26 -3.17 13.46
CA PRO A 27 -6.53 -3.46 14.87
C PRO A 27 -5.26 -3.39 15.75
N PRO A 28 -5.37 -3.19 17.08
CA PRO A 28 -4.21 -3.15 17.97
C PRO A 28 -3.41 -4.46 17.94
N PRO A 29 -2.08 -4.45 18.17
CA PRO A 29 -1.21 -5.64 18.14
C PRO A 29 -1.73 -6.83 18.94
N GLU A 30 -2.42 -6.57 20.05
CA GLU A 30 -2.99 -7.56 20.97
C GLU A 30 -4.17 -8.33 20.35
N GLU A 31 -4.81 -7.77 19.32
CA GLU A 31 -5.96 -8.38 18.63
C GLU A 31 -5.54 -9.26 17.44
N HIS A 32 -4.25 -9.26 17.06
CA HIS A 32 -3.71 -10.11 15.98
C HIS A 32 -3.27 -11.51 16.45
N ARG A 33 -3.78 -11.98 17.61
CA ARG A 33 -3.24 -13.13 18.36
C ARG A 33 -3.39 -14.49 17.68
N GLU A 34 -4.31 -14.66 16.73
CA GLU A 34 -4.59 -15.98 16.14
C GLU A 34 -3.77 -16.29 14.87
N ASP A 35 -3.26 -15.27 14.15
CA ASP A 35 -2.70 -15.47 12.80
C ASP A 35 -1.22 -15.03 12.61
N GLU A 36 -0.50 -14.63 13.67
CA GLU A 36 0.86 -14.03 13.64
C GLU A 36 1.04 -12.87 12.63
N SER A 37 -0.06 -12.36 12.07
CA SER A 37 -0.12 -11.49 10.90
C SER A 37 0.69 -10.22 11.07
N TRP A 38 0.55 -9.56 12.22
CA TRP A 38 1.28 -8.35 12.54
C TRP A 38 2.79 -8.61 12.75
N GLN A 39 3.15 -9.74 13.38
CA GLN A 39 4.54 -10.06 13.67
C GLN A 39 5.36 -10.28 12.39
N ASP A 40 4.73 -10.80 11.33
CA ASP A 40 5.38 -11.00 10.04
C ASP A 40 5.67 -9.70 9.28
N ILE A 41 4.95 -8.61 9.59
CA ILE A 41 5.02 -7.38 8.79
C ILE A 41 5.62 -6.20 9.54
N LYS A 42 5.52 -6.15 10.87
CA LYS A 42 5.84 -4.97 11.69
C LYS A 42 7.25 -4.42 11.48
N ASP A 43 8.22 -5.28 11.25
CA ASP A 43 9.64 -4.89 11.17
C ASP A 43 10.00 -4.34 9.78
N ILE A 44 9.29 -4.80 8.73
CA ILE A 44 9.55 -4.40 7.35
C ILE A 44 8.59 -3.32 6.84
N LEU A 45 7.41 -3.20 7.45
CA LEU A 45 6.38 -2.25 7.05
C LEU A 45 6.89 -0.79 7.00
N PRO A 46 7.64 -0.27 8.00
CA PRO A 46 8.12 1.10 7.95
C PRO A 46 9.06 1.37 6.77
N LEU A 47 9.86 0.37 6.38
CA LEU A 47 10.80 0.46 5.26
C LEU A 47 10.10 0.49 3.90
N LEU A 48 8.95 -0.19 3.78
CA LEU A 48 8.18 -0.26 2.54
C LEU A 48 7.18 0.90 2.40
N ALA A 49 6.71 1.45 3.52
CA ALA A 49 5.68 2.48 3.54
C ALA A 49 6.20 3.91 3.32
N LEU A 50 7.51 4.14 3.42
CA LEU A 50 8.12 5.45 3.24
C LEU A 50 9.03 5.45 2.00
N PRO A 51 8.66 6.15 0.92
CA PRO A 51 9.54 6.32 -0.23
C PRO A 51 10.76 7.17 0.17
N SER A 52 11.87 6.99 -0.54
CA SER A 52 13.00 7.88 -0.40
C SER A 52 12.63 9.30 -0.81
N ARG A 53 13.37 10.29 -0.30
CA ARG A 53 13.14 11.70 -0.65
C ARG A 53 13.25 11.97 -2.16
N HIS A 54 14.10 11.21 -2.86
CA HIS A 54 14.26 11.34 -4.31
C HIS A 54 13.04 10.84 -5.07
N GLU A 55 12.49 9.70 -4.64
CA GLU A 55 11.28 9.11 -5.20
C GLU A 55 10.07 10.04 -4.99
N ALA A 56 9.88 10.53 -3.77
CA ALA A 56 8.82 11.48 -3.45
C ALA A 56 8.93 12.80 -4.22
N ALA A 57 10.15 13.33 -4.40
CA ALA A 57 10.37 14.57 -5.14
C ALA A 57 10.05 14.46 -6.64
N SER A 58 10.01 13.25 -7.20
CA SER A 58 9.79 13.03 -8.62
C SER A 58 8.36 13.34 -9.07
N ASP A 59 7.38 13.22 -8.17
CA ASP A 59 5.97 13.45 -8.44
C ASP A 59 5.62 14.95 -8.53
N LYS A 60 6.56 15.84 -8.19
CA LYS A 60 6.38 17.31 -8.14
C LYS A 60 5.25 17.77 -7.21
N THR A 61 4.74 16.86 -6.38
CA THR A 61 3.73 17.03 -5.33
C THR A 61 4.38 16.73 -3.98
N SER A 62 3.73 17.14 -2.88
CA SER A 62 4.16 16.74 -1.54
C SER A 62 3.77 15.30 -1.20
N SER A 63 2.72 14.78 -1.86
CA SER A 63 2.17 13.47 -1.61
C SER A 63 2.24 12.52 -2.81
N THR A 64 2.28 11.22 -2.52
CA THR A 64 2.28 10.12 -3.50
C THR A 64 1.57 8.90 -2.93
N CYS A 65 0.80 8.19 -3.75
CA CYS A 65 0.10 6.99 -3.31
C CYS A 65 0.48 5.77 -4.16
N PHE A 66 1.06 4.76 -3.53
CA PHE A 66 1.72 3.66 -4.23
C PHE A 66 1.42 2.30 -3.59
N PHE A 67 1.67 1.24 -4.37
CA PHE A 67 1.50 -0.14 -3.96
C PHE A 67 2.84 -0.79 -3.64
N PHE A 68 2.84 -1.70 -2.66
CA PHE A 68 4.01 -2.52 -2.33
C PHE A 68 3.59 -3.95 -1.97
N HIS A 69 4.54 -4.88 -2.03
CA HIS A 69 4.34 -6.27 -1.61
C HIS A 69 5.31 -6.57 -0.46
N ILE A 70 4.83 -7.29 0.53
CA ILE A 70 5.65 -7.75 1.64
C ILE A 70 6.19 -9.14 1.30
N PRO A 71 7.51 -9.35 1.29
CA PRO A 71 8.09 -10.65 1.03
C PRO A 71 7.57 -11.70 2.01
N SER A 72 7.03 -12.80 1.49
CA SER A 72 6.71 -13.97 2.31
C SER A 72 8.00 -14.71 2.70
N LYS A 73 8.07 -15.21 3.93
CA LYS A 73 9.14 -16.13 4.37
C LYS A 73 9.10 -17.46 3.61
N ASP A 74 7.92 -17.84 3.10
CA ASP A 74 7.72 -19.01 2.25
C ASP A 74 7.40 -18.57 0.82
N GLN A 75 8.32 -18.89 -0.11
CA GLN A 75 8.20 -18.55 -1.53
C GLN A 75 7.09 -19.34 -2.25
N SER A 76 6.59 -20.44 -1.67
CA SER A 76 5.55 -21.27 -2.28
C SER A 76 4.14 -20.67 -2.17
N VAL A 77 3.96 -19.60 -1.39
CA VAL A 77 2.65 -19.04 -1.03
C VAL A 77 2.49 -17.57 -1.47
N ALA A 78 3.10 -17.18 -2.60
CA ALA A 78 3.07 -15.79 -3.09
C ALA A 78 1.65 -15.18 -3.17
N VAL A 79 0.64 -16.00 -3.41
CA VAL A 79 -0.79 -15.62 -3.45
C VAL A 79 -1.33 -15.15 -2.09
N GLN A 80 -0.75 -15.61 -0.98
CA GLN A 80 -1.12 -15.20 0.38
C GLN A 80 -0.16 -14.19 1.01
N SER A 81 0.75 -13.62 0.22
CA SER A 81 1.62 -12.54 0.68
C SER A 81 0.81 -11.29 1.00
N TRP A 82 1.25 -10.55 2.03
CA TRP A 82 0.68 -9.27 2.37
C TRP A 82 1.01 -8.25 1.27
N LYS A 83 0.01 -7.48 0.90
CA LYS A 83 0.09 -6.41 -0.09
C LYS A 83 -0.29 -5.12 0.59
N GLY A 84 0.42 -4.05 0.28
CA GLY A 84 0.24 -2.76 0.89
C GLY A 84 -0.13 -1.67 -0.11
N VAL A 85 -0.88 -0.70 0.39
CA VAL A 85 -1.13 0.59 -0.25
C VAL A 85 -0.72 1.65 0.75
N ALA A 86 0.21 2.53 0.37
CA ALA A 86 0.64 3.65 1.19
C ALA A 86 0.25 4.96 0.52
N TYR A 87 -0.31 5.88 1.29
CA TYR A 87 -0.40 7.30 0.95
C TYR A 87 0.64 8.02 1.78
N TYR A 88 1.69 8.51 1.12
CA TYR A 88 2.77 9.28 1.73
C TYR A 88 2.53 10.77 1.52
N ASP A 89 2.84 11.58 2.54
CA ASP A 89 2.90 13.03 2.43
C ASP A 89 4.10 13.62 3.19
N VAL A 90 4.54 14.78 2.71
CA VAL A 90 5.57 15.62 3.33
C VAL A 90 4.93 16.88 3.85
N ILE A 91 4.87 17.00 5.18
CA ILE A 91 4.24 18.15 5.83
C ILE A 91 5.34 19.09 6.32
N HIS A 92 5.27 20.35 5.91
CA HIS A 92 6.22 21.34 6.40
C HIS A 92 5.90 21.74 7.85
N PRO A 93 6.87 21.76 8.77
CA PRO A 93 6.63 22.09 10.19
C PRO A 93 6.00 23.48 10.38
N HIS A 94 6.27 24.42 9.48
CA HIS A 94 5.66 25.74 9.50
C HIS A 94 4.16 25.76 9.19
N ALA A 95 3.63 24.69 8.57
CA ALA A 95 2.20 24.52 8.40
C ALA A 95 1.54 24.09 9.72
N VAL A 96 2.29 23.52 10.67
CA VAL A 96 1.77 22.92 11.90
C VAL A 96 1.98 23.88 13.08
N HIS A 97 0.91 24.56 13.49
CA HIS A 97 0.96 25.47 14.63
C HIS A 97 0.78 24.72 15.96
N GLY A 98 1.74 24.87 16.89
CA GLY A 98 1.59 24.34 18.26
C GLY A 98 2.13 22.94 18.48
N LEU A 99 3.09 22.48 17.65
CA LEU A 99 3.92 21.32 17.99
C LEU A 99 4.76 21.61 19.23
N ASP A 100 4.88 20.63 20.12
CA ASP A 100 5.80 20.68 21.25
C ASP A 100 7.25 20.46 20.80
N ASP A 101 8.19 20.90 21.65
CA ASP A 101 9.62 20.88 21.33
C ASP A 101 10.15 19.46 21.04
N ASP A 102 9.59 18.42 21.68
CA ASP A 102 9.99 17.04 21.44
C ASP A 102 9.56 16.58 20.05
N THR A 103 8.31 16.84 19.64
CA THR A 103 7.83 16.56 18.29
C THR A 103 8.62 17.36 17.24
N LEU A 104 8.95 18.62 17.52
CA LEU A 104 9.78 19.42 16.62
C LEU A 104 11.19 18.84 16.46
N ALA A 105 11.76 18.27 17.53
CA ALA A 105 13.06 17.61 17.51
C ALA A 105 13.06 16.32 16.66
N LYS A 106 11.95 15.55 16.67
CA LYS A 106 11.76 14.38 15.79
C LYS A 106 11.85 14.75 14.31
N PHE A 107 11.39 15.96 13.96
CA PHE A 107 11.30 16.47 12.58
C PHE A 107 12.32 17.58 12.25
N SER A 108 13.45 17.59 12.98
CA SER A 108 14.55 18.56 12.92
C SER A 108 15.12 18.91 11.52
N ARG A 109 14.75 18.22 10.44
CA ARG A 109 15.16 18.55 9.05
C ARG A 109 14.13 19.34 8.24
N GLY A 110 13.12 19.94 8.89
CA GLY A 110 12.20 20.88 8.24
C GLY A 110 11.09 20.23 7.40
N ALA A 111 10.82 18.94 7.62
CA ALA A 111 9.77 18.18 6.97
C ALA A 111 9.35 16.98 7.84
N ILE A 112 8.05 16.84 8.07
CA ILE A 112 7.43 15.66 8.65
C ILE A 112 7.12 14.70 7.52
N GLN A 113 7.66 13.48 7.59
CA GLN A 113 7.42 12.44 6.60
C GLN A 113 6.50 11.40 7.23
N LYS A 114 5.31 11.21 6.66
CA LYS A 114 4.32 10.31 7.22
C LYS A 114 3.53 9.63 6.11
N SER A 115 3.16 8.38 6.35
CA SER A 115 2.29 7.59 5.48
C SER A 115 1.11 7.02 6.25
N VAL A 116 -0.08 7.09 5.66
CA VAL A 116 -1.21 6.23 6.05
C VAL A 116 -1.17 5.00 5.16
N VAL A 117 -1.21 3.82 5.77
CA VAL A 117 -0.94 2.55 5.11
C VAL A 117 -2.10 1.59 5.35
N VAL A 118 -2.49 0.87 4.32
CA VAL A 118 -3.40 -0.27 4.41
C VAL A 118 -2.67 -1.50 3.90
N VAL A 119 -2.67 -2.59 4.65
CA VAL A 119 -2.18 -3.89 4.21
C VAL A 119 -3.29 -4.94 4.25
N SER A 120 -3.30 -5.82 3.26
CA SER A 120 -4.24 -6.93 3.16
C SER A 120 -3.65 -8.10 2.40
N LYS A 121 -4.19 -9.30 2.62
CA LYS A 121 -3.94 -10.48 1.77
C LYS A 121 -4.90 -10.56 0.57
N THR A 122 -5.83 -9.61 0.45
CA THR A 122 -6.83 -9.57 -0.61
C THR A 122 -6.25 -9.04 -1.92
N PRO A 123 -6.85 -9.26 -3.09
CA PRO A 123 -6.36 -8.72 -4.37
C PRO A 123 -6.95 -7.33 -4.73
N TYR A 124 -7.54 -6.61 -3.77
CA TYR A 124 -8.34 -5.39 -4.06
C TYR A 124 -7.58 -4.07 -3.88
N GLN A 125 -6.26 -4.06 -4.11
CA GLN A 125 -5.39 -2.91 -3.84
C GLN A 125 -5.88 -1.62 -4.53
N ALA A 126 -6.35 -1.70 -5.77
CA ALA A 126 -6.78 -0.51 -6.52
C ALA A 126 -8.03 0.16 -5.90
N TYR A 127 -9.00 -0.63 -5.46
CA TYR A 127 -10.14 -0.11 -4.68
C TYR A 127 -9.69 0.50 -3.35
N VAL A 128 -8.80 -0.20 -2.64
CA VAL A 128 -8.22 0.29 -1.37
C VAL A 128 -7.52 1.63 -1.56
N LYS A 129 -6.73 1.81 -2.63
CA LYS A 129 -6.08 3.08 -2.99
C LYS A 129 -7.07 4.22 -3.09
N ALA A 130 -8.15 4.04 -3.85
CA ALA A 130 -9.15 5.10 -4.02
C ALA A 130 -9.80 5.54 -2.69
N LYS A 131 -10.03 4.60 -1.77
CA LYS A 131 -10.55 4.90 -0.42
C LYS A 131 -9.50 5.54 0.49
N LEU A 132 -8.29 5.00 0.47
CA LEU A 132 -7.15 5.51 1.24
C LEU A 132 -6.83 6.95 0.84
N GLU A 133 -6.75 7.27 -0.45
CA GLU A 133 -6.48 8.64 -0.92
C GLU A 133 -7.51 9.64 -0.40
N ALA A 134 -8.80 9.32 -0.48
CA ALA A 134 -9.85 10.21 -0.01
C ALA A 134 -9.73 10.51 1.50
N MET A 135 -9.47 9.49 2.32
CA MET A 135 -9.37 9.63 3.77
C MET A 135 -8.01 10.19 4.22
N ALA A 136 -6.91 9.80 3.57
CA ALA A 136 -5.57 10.31 3.87
C ALA A 136 -5.47 11.81 3.60
N ASN A 137 -6.05 12.30 2.50
CA ASN A 137 -6.14 13.74 2.23
C ASN A 137 -6.84 14.50 3.38
N GLN A 138 -7.90 13.92 3.96
CA GLN A 138 -8.59 14.52 5.10
C GLN A 138 -7.75 14.43 6.38
N PHE A 139 -7.13 13.28 6.64
CA PHE A 139 -6.25 13.06 7.77
C PHE A 139 -5.08 14.06 7.80
N PHE A 140 -4.39 14.25 6.67
CA PHE A 140 -3.30 15.22 6.57
C PHE A 140 -3.76 16.68 6.61
N ALA A 141 -5.04 16.96 6.33
CA ALA A 141 -5.63 18.29 6.47
C ALA A 141 -5.97 18.67 7.93
N GLN A 142 -5.99 17.72 8.88
CA GLN A 142 -6.34 17.96 10.30
C GLN A 142 -5.25 18.67 11.13
N VAL A 143 -4.46 19.52 10.49
CA VAL A 143 -3.42 20.32 11.14
C VAL A 143 -4.06 21.20 12.24
N PRO A 144 -3.53 21.21 13.49
CA PRO A 144 -2.16 20.88 13.87
C PRO A 144 -1.90 19.54 14.57
N SER A 145 -2.92 18.72 14.87
CA SER A 145 -2.71 17.48 15.64
C SER A 145 -2.92 16.24 14.77
N PHE A 146 -1.83 15.59 14.36
CA PHE A 146 -1.87 14.26 13.72
C PHE A 146 -2.17 13.12 14.69
N GLY A 147 -2.60 13.44 15.91
CA GLY A 147 -2.95 12.47 16.96
C GLY A 147 -4.37 11.94 16.84
N ASP A 148 -5.23 12.55 16.03
CA ASP A 148 -6.56 12.01 15.75
C ASP A 148 -6.48 10.91 14.67
N VAL A 149 -6.31 9.68 15.15
CA VAL A 149 -6.32 8.47 14.31
C VAL A 149 -7.74 7.97 14.01
N GLY A 150 -8.78 8.71 14.37
CA GLY A 150 -10.19 8.35 14.14
C GLY A 150 -10.49 8.08 12.66
N LEU A 151 -10.01 8.94 11.76
CA LEU A 151 -10.16 8.73 10.31
C LEU A 151 -9.46 7.45 9.81
N VAL A 152 -8.36 7.04 10.45
CA VAL A 152 -7.64 5.81 10.10
C VAL A 152 -8.44 4.58 10.54
N VAL A 153 -9.09 4.64 11.71
CA VAL A 153 -10.00 3.59 12.18
C VAL A 153 -11.26 3.52 11.31
N GLU A 154 -11.85 4.66 10.95
CA GLU A 154 -12.99 4.73 10.02
C GLU A 154 -12.65 4.13 8.64
N LEU A 155 -11.41 4.32 8.16
CA LEU A 155 -10.94 3.65 6.94
C LEU A 155 -10.96 2.14 7.08
N HIS A 156 -10.44 1.60 8.19
CA HIS A 156 -10.47 0.17 8.44
C HIS A 156 -11.90 -0.36 8.45
N ASP A 157 -12.81 0.30 9.14
CA ASP A 157 -14.18 -0.16 9.29
C ASP A 157 -14.95 -0.09 7.96
N ALA A 158 -14.71 0.96 7.17
CA ALA A 158 -15.26 1.09 5.82
C ALA A 158 -14.75 -0.02 4.88
N LEU A 159 -13.47 -0.40 4.98
CA LEU A 159 -12.92 -1.50 4.18
C LEU A 159 -13.42 -2.86 4.66
N SER A 160 -13.54 -3.05 5.98
CA SER A 160 -13.94 -4.32 6.59
C SER A 160 -15.43 -4.63 6.39
N SER A 161 -16.27 -3.59 6.32
CA SER A 161 -17.71 -3.73 6.03
C SER A 161 -18.03 -3.92 4.54
N MET A 162 -17.05 -3.75 3.66
CA MET A 162 -17.26 -3.82 2.22
C MET A 162 -17.39 -5.26 1.72
N ASP A 163 -18.47 -5.53 0.98
CA ASP A 163 -18.62 -6.75 0.20
C ASP A 163 -17.93 -6.61 -1.17
N PHE A 164 -16.68 -7.09 -1.23
CA PHE A 164 -15.87 -7.03 -2.45
C PHE A 164 -16.33 -7.99 -3.54
N GLU A 165 -17.08 -9.04 -3.19
CA GLU A 165 -17.59 -10.01 -4.18
C GLU A 165 -18.77 -9.43 -4.96
N ALA A 166 -19.50 -8.47 -4.38
CA ALA A 166 -20.55 -7.72 -5.06
C ALA A 166 -20.02 -6.67 -6.05
N LEU A 167 -18.72 -6.37 -6.03
CA LEU A 167 -18.12 -5.36 -6.89
C LEU A 167 -17.82 -5.92 -8.29
N SER A 168 -18.16 -5.12 -9.31
CA SER A 168 -17.79 -5.43 -10.69
C SER A 168 -16.29 -5.26 -10.92
N TRP A 169 -15.79 -5.92 -11.97
CA TRP A 169 -14.38 -5.85 -12.35
C TRP A 169 -13.82 -4.41 -12.49
N PRO A 170 -14.52 -3.47 -13.17
CA PRO A 170 -14.05 -2.08 -13.26
C PRO A 170 -14.00 -1.36 -11.90
N GLN A 171 -14.89 -1.69 -10.97
CA GLN A 171 -14.89 -1.11 -9.62
C GLN A 171 -13.70 -1.61 -8.80
N LEU A 172 -13.34 -2.88 -8.94
CA LEU A 172 -12.17 -3.46 -8.27
C LEU A 172 -10.84 -2.87 -8.80
N HIS A 173 -10.83 -2.39 -10.05
CA HIS A 173 -9.63 -1.92 -10.77
C HIS A 173 -9.66 -0.41 -11.04
N VAL A 174 -10.44 0.31 -10.23
CA VAL A 174 -10.59 1.75 -10.32
C VAL A 174 -9.24 2.45 -10.22
N GLY A 175 -9.01 3.47 -11.06
CA GLY A 175 -7.80 4.28 -11.03
C GLY A 175 -6.56 3.64 -11.65
N LEU A 176 -6.59 2.35 -12.04
CA LEU A 176 -5.43 1.74 -12.71
C LEU A 176 -5.22 2.31 -14.12
N PRO A 177 -3.97 2.57 -14.52
CA PRO A 177 -3.65 3.17 -15.82
C PRO A 177 -3.72 2.17 -16.99
N LEU A 178 -4.71 1.27 -17.02
CA LEU A 178 -4.84 0.19 -18.00
C LEU A 178 -4.74 0.68 -19.46
N PRO A 179 -5.50 1.70 -19.92
CA PRO A 179 -5.38 2.17 -21.29
C PRO A 179 -4.02 2.81 -21.60
N ALA A 180 -3.42 3.50 -20.62
CA ALA A 180 -2.12 4.13 -20.79
C ALA A 180 -1.00 3.07 -20.86
N LEU A 181 -1.09 2.04 -20.03
CA LEU A 181 -0.18 0.89 -20.06
C LEU A 181 -0.24 0.18 -21.41
N VAL A 182 -1.43 -0.17 -21.90
CA VAL A 182 -1.60 -0.85 -23.19
C VAL A 182 -0.98 -0.04 -24.33
N ARG A 183 -1.20 1.28 -24.35
CA ARG A 183 -0.59 2.18 -25.33
C ARG A 183 0.93 2.29 -25.19
N ALA A 184 1.45 2.30 -23.97
CA ALA A 184 2.89 2.40 -23.73
C ALA A 184 3.63 1.11 -24.08
N THR A 185 3.02 -0.06 -23.85
CA THR A 185 3.60 -1.36 -24.21
C THR A 185 3.45 -1.67 -25.70
N ASP A 186 2.35 -1.20 -26.32
CA ASP A 186 2.03 -1.37 -27.74
C ASP A 186 2.27 -2.82 -28.22
N VAL A 187 3.03 -3.02 -29.30
CA VAL A 187 3.37 -4.32 -29.88
C VAL A 187 4.08 -5.27 -28.92
N HIS A 188 4.69 -4.76 -27.84
CA HIS A 188 5.39 -5.58 -26.85
C HIS A 188 4.45 -6.21 -25.82
N LEU A 189 3.19 -5.78 -25.74
CA LEU A 189 2.25 -6.26 -24.71
C LEU A 189 2.10 -7.80 -24.75
N ALA A 190 1.91 -8.36 -25.95
CA ALA A 190 1.78 -9.81 -26.12
C ALA A 190 3.06 -10.56 -25.69
N GLY A 191 4.23 -9.97 -25.96
CA GLY A 191 5.52 -10.52 -25.53
C GLY A 191 5.69 -10.50 -24.02
N LEU A 192 5.30 -9.40 -23.37
CA LEU A 192 5.33 -9.28 -21.91
C LEU A 192 4.36 -10.26 -21.23
N LEU A 193 3.13 -10.40 -21.75
CA LEU A 193 2.18 -11.40 -21.26
C LEU A 193 2.72 -12.82 -21.42
N ARG A 194 3.34 -13.13 -22.56
CA ARG A 194 3.99 -14.43 -22.78
C ARG A 194 5.15 -14.66 -21.80
N LEU A 195 5.96 -13.64 -21.54
CA LEU A 195 7.03 -13.73 -20.55
C LEU A 195 6.44 -14.02 -19.16
N LEU A 196 5.38 -13.33 -18.76
CA LEU A 196 4.72 -13.55 -17.48
C LEU A 196 4.19 -15.00 -17.35
N LEU A 197 3.52 -15.51 -18.39
CA LEU A 197 3.00 -16.89 -18.42
C LEU A 197 4.10 -17.96 -18.43
N ALA A 198 5.31 -17.60 -18.89
CA ALA A 198 6.48 -18.47 -18.88
C ALA A 198 7.32 -18.30 -17.61
N GLU A 199 6.79 -17.65 -16.57
CA GLU A 199 7.49 -17.31 -15.32
C GLU A 199 8.81 -16.55 -15.57
N GLY A 200 8.81 -15.75 -16.63
CA GLY A 200 9.91 -14.89 -17.02
C GLY A 200 10.08 -13.69 -16.09
N ARG A 201 11.29 -13.11 -16.10
CA ARG A 201 11.61 -11.94 -15.28
C ARG A 201 11.28 -10.66 -16.04
N ILE A 202 10.40 -9.84 -15.47
CA ILE A 202 9.99 -8.55 -16.01
C ILE A 202 10.32 -7.48 -14.97
N VAL A 203 10.99 -6.40 -15.39
CA VAL A 203 11.34 -5.28 -14.53
C VAL A 203 10.63 -4.02 -15.02
N PHE A 204 9.83 -3.42 -14.13
CA PHE A 204 9.23 -2.10 -14.33
C PHE A 204 10.06 -1.07 -13.57
N TYR A 205 10.29 0.10 -14.16
CA TYR A 205 11.03 1.19 -13.52
C TYR A 205 10.37 2.53 -13.83
N SER A 206 10.42 3.43 -12.86
CA SER A 206 10.02 4.83 -12.95
C SER A 206 10.73 5.59 -11.84
N SER A 207 10.87 6.91 -11.97
CA SER A 207 11.25 7.75 -10.85
C SER A 207 10.14 7.87 -9.80
N SER A 208 8.88 7.68 -10.23
CA SER A 208 7.67 7.80 -9.41
C SER A 208 7.23 6.44 -8.87
N PRO A 209 7.15 6.26 -7.53
CA PRO A 209 6.60 5.08 -6.88
C PRO A 209 5.18 4.76 -7.32
N GLU A 210 4.34 5.79 -7.46
CA GLU A 210 2.95 5.63 -7.90
C GLU A 210 2.89 5.08 -9.32
N VAL A 211 3.65 5.67 -10.26
CA VAL A 211 3.63 5.24 -11.66
C VAL A 211 4.13 3.81 -11.81
N VAL A 212 5.25 3.44 -11.17
CA VAL A 212 5.80 2.09 -11.31
C VAL A 212 4.88 1.05 -10.69
N SER A 213 4.43 1.28 -9.46
CA SER A 213 3.59 0.33 -8.73
C SER A 213 2.20 0.16 -9.37
N SER A 214 1.59 1.25 -9.84
CA SER A 214 0.31 1.24 -10.55
C SER A 214 0.43 0.53 -11.91
N SER A 215 1.57 0.70 -12.60
CA SER A 215 1.83 0.01 -13.87
C SER A 215 1.99 -1.50 -13.68
N VAL A 216 2.68 -1.93 -12.62
CA VAL A 216 2.79 -3.34 -12.24
C VAL A 216 1.41 -3.93 -11.94
N LEU A 217 0.61 -3.26 -11.10
CA LEU A 217 -0.71 -3.75 -10.73
C LEU A 217 -1.67 -3.76 -11.94
N ALA A 218 -1.64 -2.73 -12.80
CA ALA A 218 -2.39 -2.68 -14.05
C ALA A 218 -2.01 -3.83 -14.99
N PHE A 219 -0.71 -4.11 -15.14
CA PHE A 219 -0.23 -5.21 -15.97
C PHE A 219 -0.73 -6.57 -15.46
N LEU A 220 -0.65 -6.80 -14.15
CA LEU A 220 -1.18 -8.04 -13.53
C LEU A 220 -2.70 -8.16 -13.66
N SER A 221 -3.43 -7.05 -13.69
CA SER A 221 -4.89 -7.05 -13.87
C SER A 221 -5.35 -7.40 -15.29
N LEU A 222 -4.46 -7.42 -16.29
CA LEU A 222 -4.82 -7.86 -17.64
C LEU A 222 -5.11 -9.37 -17.72
N LEU A 223 -4.72 -10.13 -16.70
CA LEU A 223 -4.94 -11.57 -16.63
C LEU A 223 -6.26 -11.88 -15.91
N PRO A 224 -7.14 -12.71 -16.51
CA PRO A 224 -8.35 -13.16 -15.84
C PRO A 224 -7.99 -13.95 -14.56
N GLY A 225 -8.63 -13.63 -13.43
CA GLY A 225 -8.27 -14.18 -12.11
C GLY A 225 -7.16 -13.42 -11.36
N GLY A 226 -6.49 -12.48 -12.01
CA GLY A 226 -5.36 -11.74 -11.44
C GLY A 226 -4.16 -12.63 -11.10
N ALA A 227 -3.18 -12.09 -10.35
CA ALA A 227 -1.99 -12.84 -9.95
C ALA A 227 -2.24 -13.97 -8.92
N GLY A 228 -3.48 -14.11 -8.42
CA GLY A 228 -3.83 -15.10 -7.40
C GLY A 228 -3.98 -16.53 -7.93
N ASP A 229 -4.31 -16.69 -9.21
CA ASP A 229 -4.71 -18.00 -9.75
C ASP A 229 -3.56 -18.82 -10.36
N PHE A 230 -2.35 -18.26 -10.47
CA PHE A 230 -1.21 -18.99 -11.06
C PHE A 230 -0.71 -20.16 -10.21
N HIS A 231 -0.94 -20.13 -8.89
CA HIS A 231 -0.58 -21.24 -7.99
C HIS A 231 -1.69 -22.27 -7.80
N ALA A 232 -2.89 -22.07 -8.35
CA ALA A 232 -3.95 -23.06 -8.35
C ALA A 232 -3.65 -24.11 -9.44
N THR A 233 -2.56 -24.86 -9.31
CA THR A 233 -2.37 -26.07 -10.12
C THR A 233 -3.48 -27.06 -9.75
N PRO A 234 -4.32 -27.52 -10.68
CA PRO A 234 -5.16 -28.66 -10.41
C PRO A 234 -4.22 -29.83 -10.14
N SER A 235 -4.31 -30.42 -8.94
CA SER A 235 -3.65 -31.69 -8.63
C SER A 235 -4.02 -32.67 -9.75
N ARG A 236 -3.03 -33.06 -10.57
CA ARG A 236 -3.27 -34.08 -11.60
C ARG A 236 -3.84 -35.32 -10.90
N PRO A 237 -5.00 -35.83 -11.33
CA PRO A 237 -5.43 -37.14 -10.88
C PRO A 237 -4.39 -38.15 -11.41
N HIS A 238 -3.73 -38.84 -10.49
CA HIS A 238 -3.00 -40.06 -10.77
C HIS A 238 -3.99 -41.19 -11.08
#